data_AF-A0A0Q8DRW2-F1
#
_entry.id   AF-A0A0Q8DRW2-F1
#
_cell.length_a   1.000
_cell.length_b   1.000
_cell.length_c   1.000
_cell.angle_alpha   90.00
_cell.angle_beta   90.00
_cell.angle_gamma   90.00
#
_symmetry.space_group_name_H-M   'P 1'
#
loop_
_entity.id
_entity.type
_entity.pdbx_description
1 polymer ?
#
loop_
_entity_poly.entity_id
_entity_poly.type
_entity_poly.pdbx_seq_one_letter_code
_entity_poly.pdbx_strand_id
1 'polypeptide(L)'
;MKSSYLASLLLAAVLGAGGSILLTHSTSAQAATPTGDTITVFVDATFGFRKTHMADKLTKSHAEYAARGYRFVAMSPYSENGDLVGFFVTYAR
;
A
#
# COMPACT_ATOMS: atom_id res chain seq x y z
N MET A 1 26.35 51.66 -16.14
CA MET A 1 24.95 51.18 -16.22
C MET A 1 24.89 49.82 -16.89
N LYS A 2 25.28 48.74 -16.19
CA LYS A 2 25.19 47.35 -16.66
C LYS A 2 25.22 46.42 -15.44
N SER A 3 24.07 45.95 -14.97
CA SER A 3 23.89 44.71 -14.16
C SER A 3 22.52 44.74 -13.46
N SER A 4 21.43 44.69 -14.23
CA SER A 4 20.08 44.59 -13.63
C SER A 4 19.14 43.66 -14.38
N TYR A 5 19.55 43.11 -15.53
CA TYR A 5 18.72 42.20 -16.33
C TYR A 5 18.90 40.71 -16.00
N LEU A 6 19.94 40.33 -15.25
CA LEU A 6 20.19 38.93 -14.88
C LEU A 6 19.40 38.48 -13.64
N ALA A 7 18.97 39.40 -12.78
CA ALA A 7 18.21 39.05 -11.57
C ALA A 7 16.74 38.67 -11.87
N SER A 8 16.16 39.21 -12.94
CA SER A 8 14.75 38.96 -13.29
C SER A 8 14.50 37.59 -13.94
N LEU A 9 15.53 36.94 -14.49
CA LEU A 9 15.39 35.66 -15.20
C LEU A 9 15.39 34.45 -14.25
N LEU A 10 15.93 34.61 -13.03
CA LEU A 10 15.97 33.55 -12.02
C LEU A 10 14.63 33.39 -11.25
N LEU A 11 13.79 34.42 -11.22
CA LEU A 11 12.51 34.36 -10.48
C LEU A 11 11.41 33.61 -11.25
N ALA A 12 11.52 33.47 -12.56
CA ALA A 12 10.55 32.74 -13.39
C ALA A 12 10.71 31.21 -13.33
N ALA A 13 11.85 30.70 -12.84
CA ALA A 13 12.12 29.26 -12.77
C ALA A 13 11.55 28.57 -11.52
N VAL A 14 11.16 29.33 -10.49
CA VAL A 14 10.71 28.75 -9.19
C VAL A 14 9.20 28.45 -9.16
N LEU A 15 8.41 29.03 -10.06
CA LEU A 15 6.95 28.83 -10.09
C LEU A 15 6.50 27.64 -10.96
N GLY A 16 7.39 27.00 -11.71
CA GLY A 16 7.08 25.87 -12.59
C GLY A 16 7.09 24.49 -11.89
N ALA A 17 7.51 24.41 -10.63
CA ALA A 17 7.63 23.16 -9.88
C ALA A 17 6.50 22.96 -8.85
N GLY A 18 5.32 23.51 -9.12
CA GLY A 18 4.08 23.17 -8.41
C GLY A 18 3.70 21.73 -8.76
N GLY A 19 4.35 20.79 -8.07
CA GLY A 19 4.23 19.36 -8.27
C GLY A 19 2.77 18.94 -8.34
N SER A 20 2.41 18.33 -9.46
CA SER A 20 1.19 17.55 -9.60
C SER A 20 1.18 16.52 -8.48
N ILE A 21 0.36 16.73 -7.46
CA ILE A 21 0.01 15.68 -6.50
C ILE A 21 -0.82 14.68 -7.31
N LEU A 22 -0.13 13.72 -7.94
CA LEU A 22 -0.76 12.55 -8.52
C LEU A 22 -1.36 11.77 -7.36
N LEU A 23 -2.65 12.00 -7.12
CA LEU A 23 -3.47 11.19 -6.23
C LEU A 23 -3.69 9.84 -6.94
N THR A 24 -2.66 8.99 -6.92
CA THR A 24 -2.78 7.58 -7.28
C THR A 24 -3.71 6.95 -6.24
N HIS A 25 -5.00 6.97 -6.54
CA HIS A 25 -5.97 6.11 -5.90
C HIS A 25 -5.50 4.69 -6.18
N SER A 26 -5.04 4.02 -5.12
CA SER A 26 -4.75 2.59 -5.15
C SER A 26 -6.04 1.88 -5.51
N THR A 27 -6.24 1.58 -6.79
CA THR A 27 -7.33 0.70 -7.20
C THR A 27 -7.10 -0.63 -6.48
N SER A 28 -8.00 -0.98 -5.56
CA SER A 28 -7.98 -2.31 -4.95
C SER A 28 -8.07 -3.32 -6.08
N ALA A 29 -7.03 -4.12 -6.27
CA ALA A 29 -7.05 -5.19 -7.26
C ALA A 29 -8.25 -6.09 -6.93
N GLN A 30 -9.24 -6.11 -7.81
CA GLN A 30 -10.43 -6.94 -7.65
C GLN A 30 -9.96 -8.40 -7.65
N ALA A 31 -10.07 -9.05 -6.49
CA ALA A 31 -9.73 -10.46 -6.34
C ALA A 31 -10.56 -11.29 -7.32
N ALA A 32 -9.91 -12.11 -8.15
CA ALA A 32 -10.62 -13.12 -8.93
C ALA A 32 -11.35 -14.03 -7.95
N THR A 33 -12.69 -14.10 -8.03
CA THR A 33 -13.51 -14.98 -7.20
C THR A 33 -13.14 -16.43 -7.49
N PRO A 34 -12.47 -17.12 -6.56
CA PRO A 34 -12.14 -18.53 -6.74
C PRO A 34 -13.44 -19.34 -6.67
N THR A 35 -13.68 -20.19 -7.64
CA THR A 35 -14.72 -21.23 -7.55
C THR A 35 -14.18 -22.37 -6.69
N GLY A 36 -14.15 -22.18 -5.36
CA GLY A 36 -13.56 -23.12 -4.40
C GLY A 36 -13.76 -22.67 -2.95
N ASP A 37 -13.30 -23.48 -1.98
CA ASP A 37 -13.38 -23.12 -0.56
C ASP A 37 -12.46 -21.93 -0.28
N THR A 38 -13.03 -20.80 0.11
CA THR A 38 -12.34 -19.52 0.21
C THR A 38 -12.40 -18.98 1.64
N ILE A 39 -11.25 -18.62 2.19
CA ILE A 39 -11.14 -18.07 3.55
C ILE A 39 -10.47 -16.70 3.49
N THR A 40 -11.09 -15.72 4.13
CA THR A 40 -10.52 -14.38 4.34
C THR A 40 -10.12 -14.21 5.79
N VAL A 41 -8.86 -13.85 6.04
CA VAL A 41 -8.33 -13.56 7.37
C VAL A 41 -7.89 -12.12 7.51
N PHE A 42 -8.06 -11.56 8.71
CA PHE A 42 -7.50 -10.27 9.06
C PHE A 42 -6.16 -10.44 9.78
N VAL A 43 -5.12 -9.78 9.25
CA VAL A 43 -3.79 -9.73 9.85
C VAL A 43 -3.57 -8.34 10.43
N ASP A 44 -3.62 -8.25 11.76
CA ASP A 44 -3.49 -7.00 12.52
C ASP A 44 -2.06 -6.42 12.46
N ALA A 45 -1.99 -5.12 12.14
CA ALA A 45 -0.78 -4.30 12.12
C ALA A 45 -0.53 -3.45 13.38
N THR A 46 -1.49 -3.42 14.30
CA THR A 46 -1.50 -2.58 15.50
C THR A 46 -0.53 -3.06 16.58
N PHE A 47 -0.20 -4.35 16.65
CA PHE A 47 0.60 -4.86 17.78
C PHE A 47 2.09 -4.49 17.71
N GLY A 48 2.43 -3.36 18.35
CA GLY A 48 3.78 -2.99 18.76
C GLY A 48 4.63 -2.42 17.63
N PHE A 49 4.44 -1.14 17.34
CA PHE A 49 5.37 -0.22 16.66
C PHE A 49 6.57 -0.92 15.99
N ARG A 50 6.49 -1.30 14.70
CA ARG A 50 7.48 -1.12 13.62
C ARG A 50 7.02 -1.93 12.40
N LYS A 51 7.05 -1.29 11.23
CA LYS A 51 6.78 -1.87 9.90
C LYS A 51 7.47 -3.22 9.63
N THR A 52 8.54 -3.54 10.37
CA THR A 52 9.31 -4.79 10.30
C THR A 52 8.47 -6.04 10.56
N HIS A 53 7.49 -6.01 11.47
CA HIS A 53 6.79 -7.23 11.88
C HIS A 53 5.61 -7.64 10.97
N MET A 54 5.15 -6.74 10.08
CA MET A 54 4.00 -7.07 9.21
C MET A 54 4.35 -8.06 8.11
N ALA A 55 5.53 -7.90 7.50
CA ALA A 55 6.01 -8.87 6.53
C ALA A 55 6.12 -10.27 7.16
N ASP A 56 6.61 -10.36 8.39
CA ASP A 56 6.72 -11.63 9.11
C ASP A 56 5.35 -12.24 9.45
N LYS A 57 4.40 -11.42 9.91
CA LYS A 57 3.02 -11.89 10.18
C LYS A 57 2.33 -12.38 8.91
N LEU A 58 2.47 -11.66 7.80
CA LEU A 58 1.93 -12.08 6.51
C LEU A 58 2.60 -13.37 6.04
N THR A 59 3.92 -13.46 6.12
CA THR A 59 4.68 -14.67 5.77
C THR A 59 4.22 -15.88 6.61
N LYS A 60 4.02 -15.68 7.91
CA LYS A 60 3.48 -16.72 8.80
C LYS A 60 2.06 -17.13 8.42
N SER A 61 1.19 -16.18 8.12
CA SER A 61 -0.17 -16.45 7.64
C SER A 61 -0.12 -17.27 6.35
N HIS A 62 0.69 -16.86 5.37
CA HIS A 62 0.84 -17.57 4.11
C HIS A 62 1.34 -19.01 4.32
N ALA A 63 2.34 -19.21 5.18
CA ALA A 63 2.86 -20.53 5.51
C ALA A 63 1.81 -21.43 6.19
N GLU A 64 1.02 -20.88 7.11
CA GLU A 64 -0.05 -21.60 7.80
C GLU A 64 -1.14 -22.07 6.83
N TYR A 65 -1.62 -21.17 5.96
CA TYR A 65 -2.65 -21.50 4.98
C TYR A 65 -2.13 -22.40 3.86
N ALA A 66 -0.86 -22.26 3.48
CA ALA A 66 -0.20 -23.17 2.55
C ALA A 66 -0.10 -24.60 3.13
N ALA A 67 0.25 -24.74 4.41
CA ALA A 67 0.29 -26.05 5.09
C ALA A 67 -1.09 -26.73 5.15
N ARG A 68 -2.17 -25.94 5.12
CA ARG A 68 -3.56 -26.42 5.07
C ARG A 68 -4.07 -26.69 3.64
N GLY A 69 -3.23 -26.46 2.63
CA GLY A 69 -3.54 -26.69 1.21
C GLY A 69 -4.24 -25.53 0.51
N TYR A 70 -4.33 -24.36 1.13
CA TYR A 70 -4.87 -23.16 0.49
C TYR A 70 -3.76 -22.38 -0.24
N ARG A 71 -4.15 -21.68 -1.29
CA ARG A 71 -3.29 -20.79 -2.09
C ARG A 71 -3.72 -19.35 -1.91
N PHE A 72 -2.74 -18.44 -1.97
CA PHE A 72 -3.00 -17.00 -1.94
C PHE A 72 -3.81 -16.57 -3.17
N VAL A 73 -4.86 -15.79 -2.94
CA VAL A 73 -5.73 -15.24 -3.99
C VAL A 73 -5.59 -13.73 -4.06
N ALA A 74 -5.79 -13.06 -2.93
CA ALA A 74 -5.83 -11.60 -2.89
C ALA A 74 -5.50 -11.06 -1.50
N MET A 75 -5.08 -9.80 -1.47
CA MET A 75 -4.85 -9.04 -0.26
C MET A 75 -5.37 -7.62 -0.41
N SER A 76 -6.04 -7.11 0.62
CA SER A 76 -6.47 -5.71 0.70
C SER A 76 -5.95 -5.07 1.99
N PRO A 77 -5.29 -3.91 1.93
CA PRO A 77 -4.99 -3.13 3.13
C PRO A 77 -6.29 -2.63 3.77
N TYR A 78 -6.30 -2.51 5.09
CA TYR A 78 -7.33 -1.87 5.88
C TYR A 78 -6.72 -0.73 6.68
N SER A 79 -7.23 0.47 6.45
CA SER A 79 -6.82 1.67 7.16
C SER A 79 -8.02 2.32 7.83
N GLU A 80 -7.82 2.79 9.04
CA GLU A 80 -8.83 3.50 9.83
C GLU A 80 -8.25 4.84 10.25
N ASN A 81 -9.02 5.92 10.07
CA ASN A 81 -8.59 7.29 10.39
C ASN A 81 -7.24 7.72 9.75
N GLY A 82 -6.87 7.10 8.63
CA GLY A 82 -5.61 7.38 7.92
C GLY A 82 -4.43 6.50 8.36
N ASP A 83 -4.60 5.68 9.40
CA ASP A 83 -3.58 4.75 9.89
C ASP A 83 -3.82 3.34 9.33
N LEU A 84 -2.75 2.68 8.86
CA LEU A 84 -2.82 1.28 8.43
C LEU A 84 -3.03 0.39 9.67
N VAL A 85 -4.20 -0.25 9.74
CA VAL A 85 -4.61 -1.12 10.85
C VAL A 85 -4.29 -2.58 10.55
N GLY A 86 -4.26 -2.99 9.28
CA GLY A 86 -3.93 -4.37 8.92
C GLY A 86 -4.17 -4.70 7.45
N PHE A 87 -4.22 -6.00 7.17
CA PHE A 87 -4.50 -6.53 5.85
C PHE A 87 -5.54 -7.64 5.93
N PHE A 88 -6.52 -7.61 5.03
CA PHE A 88 -7.36 -8.75 4.73
C PHE A 88 -6.66 -9.60 3.68
N VAL A 89 -6.42 -10.88 3.98
CA VAL A 89 -5.77 -11.84 3.08
C VAL A 89 -6.78 -12.94 2.76
N THR A 90 -7.01 -13.17 1.46
CA THR A 90 -7.92 -14.18 0.95
C THR A 90 -7.13 -15.35 0.39
N TYR A 91 -7.51 -16.56 0.81
CA TYR A 91 -6.93 -17.82 0.36
C TYR A 91 -8.02 -18.73 -0.21
N ALA A 92 -7.68 -19.58 -1.18
CA ALA A 92 -8.60 -20.56 -1.75
C ALA A 92 -7.95 -21.93 -1.96
N ARG A 93 -8.78 -22.98 -1.91
CA ARG A 93 -8.39 -24.37 -2.17
C ARG A 93 -9.28 -25.01 -3.23
#